data_AF-A0A3M1CLX7-F1
#
_entry.id   AF-A0A3M1CLX7-F1
#
_cell.length_a   1.000
_cell.length_b   1.000
_cell.length_c   1.000
_cell.angle_alpha   90.00
_cell.angle_beta   90.00
_cell.angle_gamma   90.00
#
_symmetry.space_group_name_H-M   'P 1'
#
loop_
_entity.id
_entity.type
_entity.pdbx_description
1 polymer ?
#
loop_
_entity_poly.entity_id
_entity_poly.type
_entity_poly.pdbx_seq_one_letter_code
_entity_poly.pdbx_strand_id
1 'polypeptide(L)'
;MRRQDWPLVELRTNLLAGPDSDAIVPAPAPRKGWWAIYRTPQAGFGQERLDPIQFDLLRLLMEGRPLPAALDALTADLQAPAVERIARGLQGWFSRWAGLGWFSREGLGVRIRHG
;
A
#
# COMPACT_ATOMS: atom_id res chain seq x y z
N MET A 1 21.44 12.65 -1.93
CA MET A 1 20.24 12.43 -1.09
C MET A 1 20.62 11.42 -0.02
N ARG A 2 20.81 11.84 1.24
CA ARG A 2 21.41 10.98 2.28
C ARG A 2 20.39 9.92 2.72
N ARG A 3 20.78 8.64 2.64
CA ARG A 3 20.08 7.53 3.26
C ARG A 3 20.19 7.75 4.77
N GLN A 4 19.09 8.14 5.38
CA GLN A 4 19.02 8.31 6.82
C GLN A 4 18.79 6.92 7.41
N ASP A 5 19.88 6.23 7.75
CA ASP A 5 19.82 5.03 8.58
C ASP A 5 19.20 5.43 9.91
N TRP A 6 17.99 4.92 10.17
CA TRP A 6 17.35 5.00 11.48
C TRP A 6 17.67 3.69 12.18
N PRO A 7 18.73 3.61 13.01
CA PRO A 7 19.03 2.40 13.75
C PRO A 7 18.04 2.32 14.91
N LEU A 8 16.79 1.96 14.61
CA LEU A 8 15.70 1.87 15.58
C LEU A 8 16.05 0.92 16.74
N VAL A 9 16.89 -0.07 16.46
CA VAL A 9 17.43 -0.99 17.47
C VAL A 9 18.41 -0.27 18.39
N GLU A 10 19.39 0.48 17.86
CA GLU A 10 20.37 1.22 18.68
C GLU A 10 19.72 2.37 19.44
N LEU A 11 18.77 3.10 18.83
CA LEU A 11 17.98 4.14 19.49
C LEU A 11 17.18 3.56 20.66
N ARG A 12 16.56 2.39 20.48
CA ARG A 12 15.85 1.69 21.54
C ARG A 12 16.80 1.24 22.66
N THR A 13 17.95 0.68 22.31
CA THR A 13 18.95 0.22 23.29
C THR A 13 19.52 1.38 24.09
N ASN A 14 19.82 2.51 23.44
CA ASN A 14 20.36 3.70 24.10
C ASN A 14 19.32 4.41 24.97
N LEU A 15 18.04 4.42 24.58
CA LEU A 15 16.98 4.98 25.42
C LEU A 15 16.75 4.17 26.70
N LEU A 16 16.87 2.84 26.61
CA LEU A 16 16.69 1.94 27.76
C LEU A 16 17.91 1.92 28.70
N ALA A 17 19.09 2.33 28.23
CA ALA A 17 20.35 2.29 28.97
C ALA A 17 20.71 3.60 29.72
N GLY A 18 19.92 4.67 29.58
CA GLY A 18 20.13 5.93 30.29
C GLY A 18 19.70 5.89 31.77
N PRO A 19 20.18 6.81 32.62
CA PRO A 19 19.83 6.89 34.04
C PRO A 19 18.33 7.19 34.29
N ASP A 20 17.61 7.63 33.27
CA ASP A 20 16.14 7.76 33.23
C ASP A 20 15.47 6.50 32.64
N SER A 21 15.98 5.31 32.95
CA SER A 21 15.47 4.01 32.44
C SER A 21 14.00 3.75 32.81
N ASP A 22 13.48 4.46 33.82
CA ASP A 22 12.07 4.43 34.24
C ASP A 22 11.16 5.39 33.45
N ALA A 23 11.70 6.16 32.50
CA ALA A 23 10.88 6.91 31.56
C ALA A 23 10.19 5.91 30.62
N ILE A 24 8.99 5.49 30.99
CA ILE A 24 8.07 4.74 30.13
C ILE A 24 7.89 5.58 28.87
N VAL A 25 8.61 5.25 27.80
CA VAL A 25 8.35 5.81 26.48
C VAL A 25 6.98 5.27 26.09
N PRO A 26 5.93 6.10 26.06
CA PRO A 26 4.62 5.59 25.68
C PRO A 26 4.75 5.09 24.24
N ALA A 27 4.51 3.79 24.07
CA ALA A 27 4.44 3.21 22.73
C ALA A 27 3.44 4.04 21.93
N PRO A 28 3.76 4.45 20.68
CA PRO A 28 2.83 5.22 19.88
C PRO A 28 1.53 4.44 19.78
N ALA A 29 0.42 5.07 20.12
CA ALA A 29 -0.88 4.42 20.10
C ALA A 29 -1.11 3.79 18.71
N PRO A 30 -1.54 2.52 18.62
CA PRO A 30 -1.73 1.87 17.33
C PRO A 30 -2.78 2.64 16.53
N ARG A 31 -2.40 3.15 15.35
CA ARG A 31 -3.30 3.82 14.43
C ARG A 31 -3.57 2.90 13.24
N LYS A 32 -4.85 2.60 12.99
CA LYS A 32 -5.25 1.86 11.79
C LYS A 32 -4.95 2.70 10.55
N GLY A 33 -4.28 2.10 9.58
CA GLY A 33 -3.97 2.72 8.30
C GLY A 33 -3.83 1.66 7.21
N TRP A 34 -4.13 2.06 5.98
CA TRP A 34 -4.01 1.21 4.81
C TRP A 34 -2.80 1.67 4.00
N TRP A 35 -1.95 0.72 3.64
CA TRP A 35 -0.68 0.99 2.98
C TRP A 35 -0.44 -0.03 1.87
N ALA A 36 0.08 0.45 0.75
CA ALA A 36 0.71 -0.38 -0.26
C ALA A 36 2.22 -0.33 -0.07
N ILE A 37 2.85 -1.51 0.00
CA ILE A 37 4.30 -1.66 -0.05
C ILE A 37 4.63 -2.29 -1.40
N TYR A 38 5.48 -1.64 -2.17
CA TYR A 38 5.78 -2.04 -3.54
C TYR A 38 7.28 -1.97 -3.80
N ARG A 39 7.74 -2.69 -4.82
CA ARG A 39 9.14 -2.65 -5.24
C ARG A 39 9.38 -1.44 -6.11
N THR A 40 10.50 -0.76 -5.89
CA THR A 40 10.95 0.32 -6.76
C THR A 40 12.28 -0.06 -7.38
N PRO A 41 12.52 0.24 -8.68
CA PRO A 41 13.79 -0.05 -9.33
C PRO A 41 14.99 0.66 -8.66
N GLN A 42 14.74 1.79 -7.98
CA GLN A 42 15.76 2.71 -7.51
C GLN A 42 16.11 2.54 -6.03
N ALA A 43 15.13 2.19 -5.18
CA ALA A 43 15.28 2.17 -3.72
C ALA A 43 14.97 0.81 -3.08
N GLY A 44 14.69 -0.22 -3.89
CA GLY A 44 14.31 -1.56 -3.43
C GLY A 44 12.82 -1.62 -3.08
N PHE A 45 12.35 -0.75 -2.17
CA PHE A 45 10.95 -0.69 -1.75
C PHE A 45 10.44 0.76 -1.64
N GLY A 46 9.18 0.95 -1.96
CA GLY A 46 8.41 2.17 -1.76
C GLY A 46 7.16 1.87 -0.95
N GLN A 47 6.59 2.92 -0.36
CA GLN A 47 5.33 2.84 0.37
C GLN A 47 4.39 3.95 -0.06
N GLU A 48 3.10 3.65 -0.10
CA GLU A 48 2.05 4.61 -0.37
C GLU A 48 0.88 4.40 0.59
N ARG A 49 0.41 5.50 1.18
CA ARG A 49 -0.79 5.48 2.01
C ARG A 49 -2.02 5.41 1.10
N LEU A 50 -2.92 4.50 1.44
CA LEU A 50 -4.18 4.31 0.73
C LEU A 50 -5.35 4.77 1.58
N ASP A 51 -6.40 5.21 0.90
CA ASP A 51 -7.73 5.28 1.49
C ASP A 51 -8.35 3.87 1.61
N PRO A 52 -9.30 3.65 2.53
CA PRO A 52 -9.95 2.34 2.70
C PRO A 52 -10.51 1.77 1.39
N ILE A 53 -11.18 2.61 0.60
CA ILE A 53 -11.81 2.23 -0.67
C ILE A 53 -10.76 1.79 -1.70
N GLN A 54 -9.62 2.50 -1.76
CA GLN A 54 -8.53 2.14 -2.67
C GLN A 54 -7.93 0.78 -2.29
N PHE A 55 -7.76 0.54 -0.99
CA PHE A 55 -7.29 -0.73 -0.48
C PHE A 55 -8.25 -1.88 -0.80
N ASP A 56 -9.55 -1.69 -0.56
CA ASP A 56 -10.56 -2.73 -0.84
C ASP A 56 -10.65 -3.03 -2.33
N LEU A 57 -10.56 -2.01 -3.20
CA LEU A 57 -10.49 -2.21 -4.65
C LEU A 57 -9.28 -3.04 -5.04
N LEU A 58 -8.08 -2.70 -4.55
CA LEU A 58 -6.86 -3.45 -4.84
C LEU A 58 -6.94 -4.88 -4.33
N ARG A 59 -7.50 -5.10 -3.13
CA ARG A 59 -7.74 -6.44 -2.58
C ARG A 59 -8.63 -7.28 -3.51
N LEU A 60 -9.74 -6.73 -3.98
CA LEU A 60 -10.65 -7.42 -4.90
C LEU A 60 -9.97 -7.76 -6.24
N LEU A 61 -9.13 -6.87 -6.76
CA LEU A 61 -8.35 -7.13 -7.98
C LEU A 61 -7.29 -8.21 -7.77
N MET A 62 -6.63 -8.22 -6.60
CA MET A 62 -5.64 -9.26 -6.25
C MET A 62 -6.26 -10.66 -6.11
N GLU A 63 -7.56 -10.74 -5.79
CA GLU A 63 -8.32 -12.00 -5.83
C GLU A 63 -8.57 -12.52 -7.26
N GLY A 64 -8.09 -11.80 -8.29
CA GLY A 64 -8.28 -12.16 -9.69
C GLY A 64 -9.63 -11.73 -10.27
N ARG A 65 -10.41 -10.94 -9.53
CA ARG A 65 -11.69 -10.42 -10.04
C ARG A 65 -11.43 -9.39 -11.15
N PRO A 66 -12.18 -9.44 -12.26
CA PRO A 66 -12.09 -8.39 -13.28
C PRO A 66 -12.62 -7.07 -12.72
N LEU A 67 -12.12 -5.95 -13.25
CA LEU A 67 -12.45 -4.61 -12.75
C LEU A 67 -13.96 -4.34 -12.61
N PRO A 68 -14.84 -4.67 -13.59
CA PRO A 68 -16.28 -4.47 -13.42
C PRO A 68 -16.85 -5.19 -12.20
N ALA A 69 -16.53 -6.48 -12.02
CA ALA A 69 -17.01 -7.26 -10.89
C ALA A 69 -16.45 -6.76 -9.54
N ALA A 70 -15.22 -6.24 -9.53
CA ALA A 70 -14.64 -5.62 -8.34
C ALA A 70 -15.37 -4.31 -7.99
N LEU A 71 -15.74 -3.49 -8.99
CA LEU A 71 -16.49 -2.25 -8.77
C LEU A 71 -17.92 -2.52 -8.29
N ASP A 72 -18.59 -3.52 -8.85
CA ASP A 72 -19.92 -3.93 -8.39
C ASP A 72 -19.88 -4.35 -6.92
N ALA A 73 -18.91 -5.18 -6.54
CA ALA A 73 -18.74 -5.61 -5.15
C ALA A 73 -18.35 -4.45 -4.20
N LEU A 74 -17.52 -3.51 -4.67
CA LEU A 74 -17.09 -2.35 -3.89
C LEU A 74 -18.23 -1.35 -3.64
N THR A 75 -19.19 -1.27 -4.57
CA THR A 75 -20.26 -0.27 -4.55
C THR A 75 -21.62 -0.80 -4.13
N ALA A 76 -21.77 -2.12 -3.94
CA ALA A 76 -23.05 -2.78 -3.62
C ALA A 76 -23.85 -2.12 -2.49
N ASP A 77 -23.18 -1.69 -1.42
CA ASP A 77 -23.82 -1.10 -0.24
C ASP A 77 -23.66 0.43 -0.16
N LEU A 78 -23.15 1.06 -1.22
CA LEU A 78 -22.86 2.49 -1.23
C LEU A 78 -23.99 3.31 -1.87
N GLN A 79 -24.24 4.48 -1.32
CA GLN A 79 -25.18 5.45 -1.89
C GLN A 79 -24.58 6.14 -3.12
N ALA A 80 -25.44 6.61 -4.04
CA ALA A 80 -25.03 7.23 -5.31
C ALA A 80 -23.91 8.29 -5.20
N PRO A 81 -23.92 9.23 -4.23
CA PRO A 81 -22.85 10.22 -4.10
C PRO A 81 -21.48 9.62 -3.79
N ALA A 82 -21.43 8.48 -3.10
CA ALA A 82 -20.19 7.77 -2.83
C ALA A 82 -19.68 7.04 -4.08
N VAL A 83 -20.58 6.43 -4.84
CA VAL A 83 -20.27 5.76 -6.12
C VAL A 83 -19.70 6.76 -7.13
N GLU A 84 -20.30 7.94 -7.27
CA GLU A 84 -19.79 9.00 -8.15
C GLU A 84 -18.40 9.50 -7.76
N ARG A 85 -18.10 9.55 -6.46
CA ARG A 85 -16.77 9.93 -5.96
C ARG A 85 -15.72 8.88 -6.37
N ILE A 86 -16.08 7.60 -6.28
CA ILE A 86 -15.23 6.48 -6.71
C ILE A 86 -15.00 6.57 -8.22
N ALA A 87 -16.06 6.74 -9.00
CA ALA A 87 -15.97 6.85 -10.46
C ALA A 87 -15.04 7.99 -10.90
N ARG A 88 -15.16 9.17 -10.28
CA ARG A 88 -14.27 10.31 -10.56
C ARG A 88 -12.81 10.06 -10.16
N GLY A 89 -12.57 9.31 -9.10
CA GLY A 89 -11.23 8.99 -8.63
C GLY A 89 -10.52 7.91 -9.43
N LEU A 90 -11.28 7.04 -10.09
CA LEU A 90 -10.79 5.77 -10.64
C LEU A 90 -9.59 5.95 -11.58
N GLN A 91 -9.74 6.81 -12.58
CA GLN A 91 -8.69 7.05 -13.57
C GLN A 91 -7.40 7.57 -12.91
N GLY A 92 -7.52 8.49 -11.95
CA GLY A 92 -6.38 9.06 -11.25
C GLY A 92 -5.64 8.02 -10.42
N TRP A 93 -6.39 7.14 -9.73
CA TRP A 93 -5.82 6.06 -8.95
C TRP A 93 -5.04 5.08 -9.84
N PHE A 94 -5.66 4.55 -10.90
CA PHE A 94 -5.00 3.62 -11.80
C PHE A 94 -3.80 4.23 -12.52
N SER A 95 -3.89 5.49 -12.95
CA SER A 95 -2.75 6.18 -13.58
C SER A 95 -1.57 6.29 -12.62
N ARG A 96 -1.85 6.62 -11.35
CA ARG A 96 -0.82 6.73 -10.31
C ARG A 96 -0.18 5.37 -10.03
N TRP A 97 -0.99 4.34 -9.77
CA TRP A 97 -0.49 2.99 -9.48
C TRP A 97 0.28 2.38 -10.66
N ALA A 98 -0.17 2.62 -11.90
CA ALA A 98 0.57 2.24 -13.10
C ALA A 98 1.91 2.96 -13.19
N GLY A 99 1.95 4.27 -12.89
CA GLY A 99 3.19 5.05 -12.83
C GLY A 99 4.16 4.56 -11.74
N LEU A 100 3.65 3.97 -10.66
CA LEU A 100 4.43 3.32 -9.61
C LEU A 100 4.83 1.87 -9.95
N GLY A 101 4.39 1.34 -11.09
CA GLY A 101 4.71 -0.01 -11.55
C GLY A 101 3.97 -1.12 -10.81
N TRP A 102 2.80 -0.83 -10.22
CA TRP A 102 2.04 -1.85 -9.47
C TRP A 102 1.36 -2.87 -10.38
N PHE A 103 1.12 -2.49 -11.63
CA PHE A 103 0.53 -3.36 -12.63
C PHE A 103 1.62 -3.86 -13.59
N SER A 104 1.74 -5.18 -13.68
CA SER A 104 2.58 -5.84 -14.69
C SER A 104 1.70 -6.37 -15.82
N ARG A 105 2.21 -6.31 -17.05
CA ARG A 105 1.60 -6.93 -18.22
C ARG A 105 1.86 -8.44 -18.32
N GLU A 106 2.49 -9.06 -17.32
CA GLU A 106 2.81 -10.49 -17.34
C GLU A 106 1.55 -11.37 -17.26
N GLY A 107 0.95 -11.56 -18.43
CA GLY A 107 -0.08 -12.53 -18.76
C GLY A 107 -0.14 -12.85 -20.27
N LEU A 108 0.68 -12.21 -21.10
CA LEU A 108 0.84 -12.53 -22.54
C LEU A 108 2.21 -13.13 -22.89
N GLY A 109 3.06 -13.38 -21.89
CA GLY A 109 4.34 -14.07 -22.06
C GLY A 109 4.14 -15.57 -21.94
N VAL A 110 4.04 -16.26 -23.06
CA VAL A 110 4.18 -17.72 -23.18
C VAL A 110 5.39 -18.16 -22.35
N ARG A 111 5.17 -18.97 -21.31
CA ARG A 111 6.24 -19.78 -20.71
C ARG A 111 6.68 -20.82 -21.74
N ILE A 112 7.61 -20.47 -22.63
CA ILE A 112 8.42 -21.49 -23.30
C ILE A 112 9.50 -21.89 -22.30
N ARG A 113 9.21 -22.93 -21.52
CA ARG A 113 10.26 -23.71 -20.87
C ARG A 113 10.93 -24.51 -22.00
N HIS A 114 12.13 -24.13 -22.41
CA HIS A 114 13.02 -25.09 -23.06
C HIS A 114 13.63 -25.96 -21.96
N GLY A 115 13.50 -27.27 -22.15
CA GLY A 115 14.05 -28.30 -21.27
C GLY A 115 15.54 -28.48 -21.41
#